data_AF-A0A2V9KCM9-F1
#
_entry.id   AF-A0A2V9KCM9-F1
#
_cell.length_a   1.000
_cell.length_b   1.000
_cell.length_c   1.000
_cell.angle_alpha   90.00
_cell.angle_beta   90.00
_cell.angle_gamma   90.00
#
_symmetry.space_group_name_H-M   'P 1'
#
loop_
_entity.id
_entity.type
_entity.pdbx_description
1 polymer ?
#
loop_
_entity_poly.entity_id
_entity_poly.type
_entity_poly.pdbx_seq_one_letter_code
_entity_poly.pdbx_strand_id
1 'polypeptide(L)'
;MSKHLVSLKLFAGLAVVGGLLLAGPTLLALGSASGQPAVMAQDQSQGQEKAQTFTGKIAKSTEGELVLQEGKDPNNKTTYKLDDQEKAKQYVGKNVKVTGTLDAATNTIHVAAIEEGTT
;
A
#
# COMPACT_ATOMS: atom_id res chain seq x y z
N MET A 1 -7.90 18.62 -31.69
CA MET A 1 -6.93 19.72 -31.46
C MET A 1 -7.31 20.48 -30.21
N SER A 2 -6.31 20.84 -29.39
CA SER A 2 -6.37 21.83 -28.29
C SER A 2 -7.07 21.37 -27.00
N LYS A 3 -6.49 21.39 -25.80
CA LYS A 3 -5.27 22.03 -25.27
C LYS A 3 -4.82 21.27 -24.00
N HIS A 4 -3.54 20.91 -23.90
CA HIS A 4 -2.92 20.57 -22.62
C HIS A 4 -2.36 21.86 -21.99
N LEU A 5 -2.77 22.16 -20.76
CA LEU A 5 -2.15 23.20 -19.95
C LEU A 5 -2.13 22.72 -18.50
N VAL A 6 -0.99 22.16 -18.08
CA VAL A 6 -0.72 21.95 -16.66
C VAL A 6 0.60 22.63 -16.35
N SER A 7 0.50 23.61 -15.44
CA SER A 7 1.52 24.55 -15.02
C SER A 7 2.78 23.89 -14.45
N LEU A 8 3.92 24.45 -14.86
CA LEU A 8 5.20 24.34 -14.19
C LEU A 8 5.10 24.99 -12.81
N LYS A 9 5.57 24.31 -11.76
CA LYS A 9 5.89 24.94 -10.47
C LYS A 9 7.33 24.62 -10.08
N LEU A 10 8.03 25.70 -9.79
CA LEU A 10 9.45 25.86 -9.50
C LEU A 10 9.86 25.11 -8.21
N PHE A 11 11.03 24.48 -8.24
CA PHE A 11 11.72 23.94 -7.06
C PHE A 11 12.39 25.08 -6.29
N ALA A 12 12.24 25.11 -4.96
CA ALA A 12 13.00 25.99 -4.09
C ALA A 12 13.16 25.40 -2.67
N GLY A 13 14.40 25.42 -2.17
CA GLY A 13 14.78 25.39 -0.75
C GLY A 13 15.00 24.00 -0.15
N LEU A 14 16.14 23.52 0.39
CA LEU A 14 17.37 24.03 1.03
C LEU A 14 17.45 23.47 2.48
N ALA A 15 18.43 22.59 2.68
CA ALA A 15 19.18 22.20 3.89
C ALA A 15 18.51 22.17 5.29
N VAL A 16 18.54 20.99 5.94
CA VAL A 16 18.67 20.89 7.41
C VAL A 16 19.76 19.86 7.76
N VAL A 17 20.54 20.28 8.76
CA VAL A 17 21.81 19.79 9.26
C VAL A 17 21.68 18.56 10.16
N GLY A 18 22.65 17.63 10.01
CA GLY A 18 23.45 17.02 11.07
C GLY A 18 22.80 16.48 12.35
N GLY A 19 22.96 15.17 12.57
CA GLY A 19 22.75 14.52 13.87
C GLY A 19 23.42 13.16 13.93
N LEU A 20 24.72 13.15 14.21
CA LEU A 20 25.52 11.96 14.52
C LEU A 20 25.20 11.52 15.96
N LEU A 21 24.66 10.31 16.13
CA LEU A 21 24.57 9.63 17.42
C LEU A 21 25.22 8.24 17.32
N LEU A 22 26.48 8.19 17.75
CA LEU A 22 27.25 6.98 18.02
C LEU A 22 27.07 6.62 19.50
N ALA A 23 26.36 5.53 19.82
CA ALA A 23 26.46 4.87 21.14
C ALA A 23 25.80 3.46 21.18
N GLY A 24 26.54 2.44 20.71
CA GLY A 24 26.64 1.05 21.23
C GLY A 24 25.40 0.15 21.48
N PRO A 25 25.58 -1.14 21.84
CA PRO A 25 26.82 -1.84 22.16
C PRO A 25 27.10 -3.13 21.34
N THR A 26 28.32 -3.61 21.55
CA THR A 26 29.05 -4.76 21.01
C THR A 26 28.39 -6.14 21.21
N LEU A 27 28.64 -7.00 20.22
CA LEU A 27 28.39 -8.45 20.10
C LEU A 27 28.68 -9.30 21.36
N LEU A 28 27.84 -10.32 21.61
CA LEU A 28 28.16 -11.76 21.82
C LEU A 28 27.00 -12.50 22.53
N ALA A 29 26.25 -13.37 21.82
CA ALA A 29 25.69 -14.60 22.38
C ALA A 29 25.04 -15.48 21.29
N LEU A 30 25.47 -16.74 21.23
CA LEU A 30 24.93 -17.80 20.38
C LEU A 30 23.51 -18.17 20.85
N GLY A 31 22.55 -18.18 19.93
CA GLY A 31 21.21 -18.68 20.20
C GLY A 31 20.43 -18.90 18.91
N SER A 32 20.47 -20.12 18.39
CA SER A 32 19.63 -20.55 17.28
C SER A 32 18.17 -20.59 17.73
N ALA A 33 17.37 -19.60 17.35
CA ALA A 33 15.92 -19.66 17.42
C ALA A 33 15.34 -19.16 16.09
N SER A 34 14.97 -20.12 15.25
CA SER A 34 14.22 -19.95 14.01
C SER A 34 12.78 -19.50 14.31
N GLY A 35 12.41 -18.30 13.84
CA GLY A 35 11.04 -17.77 13.84
C GLY A 35 10.96 -16.31 13.38
N GLN A 36 10.55 -16.09 12.13
CA GLN A 36 10.42 -14.83 11.37
C GLN A 36 9.38 -13.82 11.94
N PRO A 37 9.22 -12.58 11.39
CA PRO A 37 9.86 -11.98 10.21
C PRO A 37 10.49 -10.58 10.40
N ALA A 38 11.37 -10.26 9.45
CA ALA A 38 11.97 -8.96 9.25
C ALA A 38 10.91 -7.88 8.94
N VAL A 39 10.83 -6.85 9.79
CA VAL A 39 10.28 -5.55 9.37
C VAL A 39 11.34 -4.83 8.55
N MET A 40 11.43 -5.17 7.28
CA MET A 40 12.25 -4.41 6.33
C MET A 40 11.62 -3.02 6.14
N ALA A 41 12.34 -2.02 6.64
CA ALA A 41 12.13 -0.63 6.30
C ALA A 41 12.22 -0.44 4.77
N GLN A 42 11.31 0.34 4.18
CA GLN A 42 11.43 0.75 2.78
C GLN A 42 11.21 2.26 2.64
N ASP A 43 12.27 2.98 2.99
CA ASP A 43 12.68 4.16 2.24
C ASP A 43 13.10 3.70 0.84
N GLN A 44 12.40 4.16 -0.19
CA GLN A 44 12.97 4.21 -1.52
C GLN A 44 12.19 5.22 -2.36
N SER A 45 12.93 6.26 -2.72
CA SER A 45 12.54 7.33 -3.62
C SER A 45 12.81 6.93 -5.07
N GLN A 46 11.96 7.44 -5.98
CA GLN A 46 12.12 7.60 -7.44
C GLN A 46 11.57 6.48 -8.37
N GLY A 47 10.41 6.77 -8.96
CA GLY A 47 10.02 6.34 -10.31
C GLY A 47 9.34 4.99 -10.49
N GLN A 48 9.23 4.17 -9.44
CA GLN A 48 8.56 2.88 -9.52
C GLN A 48 7.20 2.99 -8.82
N GLU A 49 6.15 2.58 -9.53
CA GLU A 49 4.80 2.39 -9.00
C GLU A 49 4.89 1.43 -7.80
N LYS A 50 5.08 2.01 -6.60
CA LYS A 50 5.46 1.28 -5.39
C LYS A 50 4.27 0.44 -4.96
N ALA A 51 4.49 -0.86 -4.76
CA ALA A 51 3.48 -1.71 -4.16
C ALA A 51 3.13 -1.17 -2.76
N GLN A 52 1.85 -0.88 -2.55
CA GLN A 52 1.25 -0.42 -1.31
C GLN A 52 0.38 -1.53 -0.72
N THR A 53 0.04 -1.38 0.55
CA THR A 53 -0.85 -2.30 1.25
C THR A 53 -2.11 -1.56 1.65
N PHE A 54 -3.26 -2.11 1.27
CA PHE A 54 -4.59 -1.59 1.51
C PHE A 54 -5.35 -2.57 2.40
N THR A 55 -6.06 -2.08 3.40
CA THR A 55 -6.82 -2.94 4.33
C THR A 55 -8.29 -2.60 4.28
N GLY A 56 -9.13 -3.59 4.05
CA GLY A 56 -10.55 -3.34 3.85
C GLY A 56 -11.37 -4.60 3.74
N LYS A 57 -12.64 -4.44 3.36
CA LYS A 57 -13.54 -5.55 3.07
C LYS A 57 -13.70 -5.71 1.57
N ILE A 58 -13.63 -6.94 1.06
CA ILE A 58 -13.99 -7.22 -0.33
C ILE A 58 -15.51 -7.24 -0.47
N ALA A 59 -16.02 -6.43 -1.39
CA ALA A 59 -17.44 -6.34 -1.69
C ALA A 59 -17.67 -6.31 -3.21
N LYS A 60 -18.91 -6.56 -3.63
CA LYS A 60 -19.34 -6.28 -5.01
C LYS A 60 -19.81 -4.84 -5.11
N SER A 61 -19.37 -4.13 -6.14
CA SER A 61 -19.92 -2.83 -6.53
C SER A 61 -21.31 -2.99 -7.12
N THR A 62 -22.01 -1.86 -7.31
CA THR A 62 -23.30 -1.81 -8.00
C THR A 62 -23.22 -2.26 -9.46
N GLU A 63 -22.04 -2.20 -10.06
CA GLU A 63 -21.76 -2.62 -11.44
C GLU A 63 -21.37 -4.11 -11.54
N GLY A 64 -21.27 -4.81 -10.41
CA GLY A 64 -20.96 -6.24 -10.34
C GLY A 64 -19.47 -6.56 -10.23
N GLU A 65 -18.59 -5.55 -10.22
CA GLU A 65 -17.14 -5.70 -10.04
C GLU A 65 -16.78 -5.87 -8.56
N LEU A 66 -15.71 -6.61 -8.26
CA LEU A 66 -15.15 -6.73 -6.92
C LEU A 66 -14.27 -5.53 -6.61
N VAL A 67 -14.52 -4.98 -5.43
CA VAL A 67 -13.87 -3.78 -4.92
C VAL A 67 -13.39 -4.00 -3.49
N LEU A 68 -12.34 -3.27 -3.11
CA LEU A 68 -11.90 -3.15 -1.73
C LEU A 68 -12.53 -1.90 -1.11
N GLN A 69 -13.30 -2.08 -0.05
CA GLN A 69 -13.82 -0.98 0.78
C GLN A 69 -12.89 -0.75 1.96
N GLU A 70 -12.12 0.33 1.90
CA GLU A 70 -11.23 0.80 2.96
C GLU A 70 -11.96 1.84 3.84
N GLY A 71 -11.69 1.81 5.14
CA GLY A 71 -12.31 2.69 6.12
C GLY A 71 -13.21 1.95 7.11
N LYS A 72 -13.14 2.38 8.38
CA LYS A 72 -13.98 1.83 9.46
C LYS A 72 -15.34 2.54 9.58
N ASP A 73 -15.43 3.79 9.12
CA ASP A 73 -16.66 4.57 9.17
C ASP A 73 -17.62 4.15 8.04
N PRO A 74 -18.89 3.83 8.33
CA PRO A 74 -19.84 3.42 7.30
C PRO A 74 -20.16 4.52 6.28
N ASN A 75 -20.00 5.79 6.65
CA ASN A 75 -20.31 6.96 5.83
C ASN A 75 -19.09 7.53 5.09
N ASN A 76 -17.88 7.07 5.43
CA ASN A 76 -16.65 7.53 4.81
C ASN A 76 -15.74 6.35 4.45
N LYS A 77 -16.18 5.60 3.43
CA LYS A 77 -15.44 4.47 2.87
C LYS A 77 -14.80 4.87 1.55
N THR A 78 -13.53 4.59 1.40
CA THR A 78 -12.85 4.65 0.11
C THR A 78 -13.02 3.32 -0.59
N THR A 79 -13.40 3.33 -1.87
CA THR A 79 -13.61 2.12 -2.65
C THR A 79 -12.61 2.06 -3.78
N TYR A 80 -11.83 0.99 -3.84
CA TYR A 80 -10.86 0.75 -4.91
C TYR A 80 -11.28 -0.45 -5.76
N LYS A 81 -11.17 -0.33 -7.07
CA LYS A 81 -11.36 -1.47 -7.98
C LYS A 81 -10.19 -2.44 -7.83
N LEU A 82 -10.44 -3.73 -8.05
CA LEU A 82 -9.39 -4.74 -8.12
C LEU A 82 -9.28 -5.23 -9.56
N ASP A 83 -8.08 -5.32 -10.12
CA ASP A 83 -7.93 -5.87 -11.48
C ASP A 83 -8.10 -7.39 -11.51
N ASP A 84 -7.51 -8.09 -10.52
CA ASP A 84 -7.57 -9.54 -10.37
C ASP A 84 -8.86 -9.97 -9.64
N GLN A 85 -9.96 -9.88 -10.38
CA GLN A 85 -11.29 -10.27 -9.93
C GLN A 85 -11.34 -11.74 -9.50
N GLU A 86 -10.59 -12.63 -10.17
CA GLU A 86 -10.61 -14.06 -9.86
C GLU A 86 -9.98 -14.36 -8.51
N LYS A 87 -8.83 -13.76 -8.22
CA LYS A 87 -8.18 -13.88 -6.90
C LYS A 87 -9.04 -13.30 -5.80
N ALA A 88 -9.72 -12.17 -6.04
CA ALA A 88 -10.57 -11.51 -5.04
C ALA A 88 -11.87 -12.26 -4.71
N LYS A 89 -12.41 -13.08 -5.62
CA LYS A 89 -13.69 -13.81 -5.44
C LYS A 89 -13.75 -14.65 -4.16
N GLN A 90 -12.65 -15.30 -3.80
CA GLN A 90 -12.57 -16.17 -2.60
C GLN A 90 -12.63 -15.38 -1.27
N TYR A 91 -12.45 -14.06 -1.33
CA TYR A 91 -12.41 -13.19 -0.16
C TYR A 91 -13.65 -12.29 0.00
N VAL A 92 -14.68 -12.46 -0.84
CA VAL A 92 -15.91 -11.67 -0.76
C VAL A 92 -16.52 -11.74 0.63
N GLY A 93 -16.83 -10.57 1.20
CA GLY A 93 -17.36 -10.41 2.55
C GLY A 93 -16.31 -10.41 3.67
N LYS A 94 -15.08 -10.86 3.38
CA LYS A 94 -13.99 -10.95 4.34
C LYS A 94 -13.23 -9.63 4.46
N ASN A 95 -12.66 -9.41 5.64
CA ASN A 95 -11.66 -8.38 5.85
C ASN A 95 -10.31 -8.92 5.36
N VAL A 96 -9.60 -8.13 4.57
CA VAL A 96 -8.36 -8.54 3.92
C VAL A 96 -7.33 -7.43 3.95
N LYS A 97 -6.08 -7.85 3.74
CA LYS A 97 -4.94 -7.02 3.41
C LYS A 97 -4.59 -7.28 1.94
N VAL A 98 -4.74 -6.28 1.08
CA VAL A 98 -4.40 -6.35 -0.34
C VAL A 98 -3.06 -5.64 -0.54
N THR A 99 -2.08 -6.33 -1.10
CA THR A 99 -0.81 -5.73 -1.53
C THR A 99 -0.82 -5.59 -3.04
N GLY A 100 -0.50 -4.40 -3.54
CA GLY A 100 -0.57 -4.09 -4.96
C GLY A 100 -0.22 -2.66 -5.28
N THR A 101 -0.26 -2.30 -6.55
CA THR A 101 0.01 -0.93 -7.01
C THR A 101 -1.31 -0.23 -7.32
N LEU A 102 -1.49 1.01 -6.87
CA LEU A 102 -2.67 1.80 -7.22
C LEU A 102 -2.45 2.57 -8.51
N ASP A 103 -3.24 2.24 -9.54
CA ASP A 103 -3.46 3.12 -10.68
C ASP A 103 -4.41 4.24 -10.24
N ALA A 104 -3.84 5.42 -10.00
CA ALA A 104 -4.59 6.60 -9.58
C ALA A 104 -5.49 7.18 -10.69
N ALA A 105 -5.25 6.87 -11.96
CA ALA A 105 -6.08 7.33 -13.07
C ALA A 105 -7.42 6.60 -13.13
N THR A 106 -7.42 5.30 -12.78
CA THR A 106 -8.63 4.45 -12.81
C THR A 106 -9.15 4.07 -11.42
N ASN A 107 -8.41 4.42 -10.36
CA ASN A 107 -8.67 3.99 -8.99
C ASN A 107 -8.70 2.46 -8.83
N THR A 108 -7.80 1.79 -9.57
CA THR A 108 -7.69 0.32 -9.60
C THR A 108 -6.41 -0.11 -8.90
N ILE A 109 -6.52 -1.07 -7.99
CA ILE A 109 -5.38 -1.75 -7.40
C ILE A 109 -5.03 -2.93 -8.31
N HIS A 110 -3.80 -2.90 -8.83
CA HIS A 110 -3.14 -4.04 -9.44
C HIS A 110 -2.71 -5.03 -8.36
N VAL A 111 -3.47 -6.11 -8.20
CA VAL A 111 -3.36 -7.02 -7.06
C VAL A 111 -2.16 -7.94 -7.22
N ALA A 112 -1.15 -7.75 -6.37
CA ALA A 112 -0.07 -8.71 -6.22
C ALA A 112 -0.49 -9.87 -5.30
N ALA A 113 -0.99 -9.55 -4.10
CA ALA A 113 -1.38 -10.52 -3.08
C ALA A 113 -2.64 -10.08 -2.32
N ILE A 114 -3.39 -11.07 -1.83
CA ILE A 114 -4.51 -10.87 -0.91
C ILE A 114 -4.32 -11.84 0.26
N GLU A 115 -4.33 -11.30 1.47
CA GLU A 115 -4.28 -12.08 2.70
C GLU A 115 -5.55 -11.81 3.50
N GLU A 116 -6.15 -12.84 4.08
CA GLU A 116 -7.26 -12.68 5.00
C GLU A 116 -6.76 -11.99 6.27
N GLY A 117 -7.39 -10.86 6.62
CA GLY A 117 -7.08 -10.13 7.83
C GLY A 117 -7.74 -10.83 9.01
N THR A 118 -6.95 -11.30 9.97
CA THR A 118 -7.47 -11.80 11.24
C THR A 118 -8.08 -10.62 12.01
N THR A 119 -9.40 -10.65 12.21
CA THR A 119 -10.14 -9.71 13.07
C THR A 119 -9.90 -9.97 14.54
#